data_AF-A0AAD8RHT3-F1
#
_entry.id   AF-A0AAD8RHT3-F1
#
_cell.length_a   1.000
_cell.length_b   1.000
_cell.length_c   1.000
_cell.angle_alpha   90.00
_cell.angle_beta   90.00
_cell.angle_gamma   90.00
#
_symmetry.space_group_name_H-M   'P 1'
#
loop_
_entity.id
_entity.type
_entity.pdbx_description
1 polymer ?
#
loop_
_entity_poly.entity_id
_entity_poly.type
_entity_poly.pdbx_seq_one_letter_code
_entity_poly.pdbx_strand_id
1 'polypeptide(L)'
;MGGAACRGVSCAVDITRECLPELQVAGGCASVCGKFGGDTYCCRGQFTDNCPPTYYSRFFKSKCPDAYSYAKDDQTSTFTCPAGTNYQIVLCPSNALISDA
;
A
#
# COMPACT_ATOMS: atom_id res chain seq x y z
N MET A 1 0.77 -22.08 -23.73
CA MET A 1 0.94 -21.99 -22.26
C MET A 1 0.92 -20.51 -21.92
N GLY A 2 -0.22 -19.99 -21.48
CA GLY A 2 -0.39 -18.55 -21.22
C GLY A 2 0.40 -18.13 -19.98
N GLY A 3 1.43 -17.31 -20.18
CA GLY A 3 2.15 -16.68 -19.06
C GLY A 3 1.29 -15.59 -18.45
N ALA A 4 1.17 -15.57 -17.13
CA ALA A 4 0.52 -14.49 -16.41
C ALA A 4 1.23 -13.17 -16.79
N ALA A 5 0.47 -12.20 -17.29
CA ALA A 5 0.99 -10.86 -17.54
C ALA A 5 1.42 -10.25 -16.20
N CYS A 6 2.67 -9.82 -16.10
CA CYS A 6 3.16 -9.01 -14.98
C CYS A 6 2.48 -7.64 -15.08
N ARG A 7 1.73 -7.24 -14.05
CA ARG A 7 1.13 -5.91 -13.98
C ARG A 7 2.02 -4.99 -13.14
N GLY A 8 2.22 -3.76 -13.59
CA GLY A 8 2.80 -2.71 -12.77
C GLY A 8 1.96 -2.45 -11.50
N VAL A 9 2.63 -1.99 -10.45
CA VAL A 9 2.01 -1.56 -9.19
C VAL A 9 2.31 -0.10 -8.98
N SER A 10 1.32 0.65 -8.48
CA SER A 10 1.50 2.09 -8.36
C SER A 10 0.81 2.70 -7.15
N CYS A 11 1.41 3.80 -6.68
CA CYS A 11 0.85 4.70 -5.70
C CYS A 11 1.34 6.11 -6.05
N ALA A 12 0.60 6.78 -6.93
CA ALA A 12 1.02 8.06 -7.54
C ALA A 12 0.33 9.29 -6.96
N VAL A 13 -0.58 9.08 -6.01
CA VAL A 13 -1.27 10.16 -5.33
C VAL A 13 -0.37 10.80 -4.27
N ASP A 14 -0.54 12.10 -4.08
CA ASP A 14 0.14 12.84 -3.01
C ASP A 14 -0.58 12.60 -1.68
N ILE A 15 -0.32 11.43 -1.07
CA ILE A 15 -0.91 11.04 0.23
C ILE A 15 -0.59 12.06 1.31
N THR A 16 0.55 12.74 1.25
CA THR A 16 0.95 13.74 2.25
C THR A 16 -0.05 14.89 2.30
N ARG A 17 -0.57 15.34 1.15
CA ARG A 17 -1.57 16.41 1.08
C ARG A 17 -2.97 15.98 1.53
N GLU A 18 -3.31 14.72 1.35
CA GLU A 18 -4.62 14.17 1.70
C GLU A 18 -4.64 13.48 3.07
N CYS A 19 -3.52 13.51 3.78
CA CYS A 19 -3.32 12.76 5.01
C CYS A 19 -4.33 13.15 6.09
N LEU A 20 -4.91 12.12 6.73
CA LEU A 20 -5.76 12.30 7.90
C LEU A 20 -5.01 13.09 8.99
N PRO A 21 -5.64 14.13 9.60
CA PRO A 21 -4.96 15.03 10.54
C PRO A 21 -4.19 14.30 11.66
N GLU A 22 -4.78 13.24 12.19
CA GLU A 22 -4.22 12.44 13.27
C GLU A 22 -3.01 11.58 12.85
N LEU A 23 -2.80 11.35 11.55
CA LEU A 23 -1.67 10.60 11.00
C LEU A 23 -0.55 11.48 10.45
N GLN A 24 -0.74 12.80 10.41
CA GLN A 24 0.27 13.72 9.87
C GLN A 24 1.57 13.67 10.67
N VAL A 25 2.67 13.73 9.94
CA VAL A 25 4.04 13.90 10.44
C VAL A 25 4.79 14.90 9.56
N ALA A 26 5.93 15.41 10.02
CA ALA A 26 6.71 16.36 9.24
C ALA A 26 7.09 15.75 7.88
N GLY A 27 6.54 16.30 6.80
CA GLY A 27 6.81 15.88 5.43
C GLY A 27 6.17 14.55 5.01
N GLY A 28 5.18 14.02 5.73
CA GLY A 28 4.57 12.75 5.36
C GLY A 28 3.28 12.38 6.10
N CYS A 29 2.80 11.17 5.80
CA CYS A 29 1.64 10.56 6.44
C CYS A 29 2.03 9.23 7.07
N ALA A 30 1.95 9.12 8.39
CA ALA A 30 2.30 7.90 9.09
C ALA A 30 1.22 6.83 8.93
N SER A 31 1.61 5.56 8.92
CA SER A 31 0.64 4.48 9.10
C SER A 31 0.06 4.53 10.51
N VAL A 32 -1.14 3.98 10.69
CA VAL A 32 -1.78 3.93 12.01
C VAL A 32 -0.93 3.19 13.05
N CYS A 33 -0.26 2.10 12.66
CA CYS A 33 0.70 1.40 13.52
C CYS A 33 1.92 2.28 13.85
N GLY A 34 2.47 2.99 12.86
CA GLY A 34 3.59 3.89 13.09
C GLY A 34 3.24 5.07 14.00
N LYS A 35 2.00 5.56 13.94
CA LYS A 35 1.52 6.68 14.75
C LYS A 35 1.12 6.28 16.17
N PHE A 36 0.33 5.22 16.31
CA PHE A 36 -0.32 4.85 17.57
C PHE A 36 0.20 3.56 18.18
N GLY A 37 0.93 2.74 17.42
CA GLY A 37 1.37 1.43 17.87
C GLY A 37 0.19 0.52 18.20
N GLY A 38 0.38 -0.35 19.20
CA GLY A 38 -0.68 -1.23 19.68
C GLY A 38 -0.92 -2.46 18.80
N ASP A 39 -1.34 -3.54 19.44
CA ASP A 39 -1.40 -4.84 18.79
C ASP A 39 -2.49 -4.91 17.72
N THR A 40 -3.59 -4.17 17.89
CA THR A 40 -4.69 -4.07 16.92
C THR A 40 -4.26 -3.38 15.62
N TYR A 41 -3.50 -2.28 15.70
CA TYR A 41 -3.07 -1.54 14.51
C TYR A 41 -1.83 -2.13 13.84
N CYS A 42 -0.97 -2.77 14.63
CA CYS A 42 0.25 -3.40 14.15
C CYS A 42 0.10 -4.90 13.84
N CYS A 43 -1.10 -5.47 13.99
CA CYS A 43 -1.40 -6.88 13.78
C CYS A 43 -0.44 -7.82 14.56
N ARG A 44 -0.30 -7.58 15.87
CA ARG A 44 0.58 -8.38 16.75
C ARG A 44 -0.23 -9.14 17.78
N GLY A 45 0.40 -10.12 18.45
CA GLY A 45 -0.23 -10.90 19.51
C GLY A 45 -1.48 -11.62 18.98
N GLN A 46 -2.63 -11.41 19.63
CA GLN A 46 -3.91 -11.99 19.22
C GLN A 46 -4.39 -11.53 17.82
N PHE A 47 -3.85 -10.43 17.30
CA PHE A 47 -4.18 -9.91 15.96
C PHE A 47 -3.20 -10.40 14.88
N THR A 48 -2.28 -11.32 15.19
CA THR A 48 -1.30 -11.83 14.21
C THR A 48 -1.97 -12.57 13.06
N ASP A 49 -3.04 -13.32 13.32
CA ASP A 49 -3.78 -14.06 12.28
C ASP A 49 -5.13 -13.43 11.96
N ASN A 50 -5.71 -12.70 12.91
CA ASN A 50 -7.01 -12.03 12.78
C ASN A 50 -6.87 -10.52 12.96
N CYS A 51 -6.33 -9.85 11.93
CA CYS A 51 -6.20 -8.39 11.90
C CYS A 51 -7.21 -7.79 10.92
N PRO A 52 -8.33 -7.20 11.38
CA PRO A 52 -9.30 -6.60 10.50
C PRO A 52 -8.79 -5.28 9.91
N PRO A 53 -9.22 -4.90 8.69
CA PRO A 53 -8.95 -3.58 8.16
C PRO A 53 -9.63 -2.51 9.03
N THR A 54 -8.94 -1.39 9.22
CA THR A 54 -9.42 -0.25 10.02
C THR A 54 -9.86 0.89 9.10
N TYR A 55 -10.46 1.93 9.68
CA TYR A 55 -10.71 3.18 8.96
C TYR A 55 -9.43 3.72 8.29
N TYR A 56 -8.31 3.67 9.01
CA TYR A 56 -7.01 4.14 8.52
C TYR A 56 -6.46 3.31 7.36
N SER A 57 -6.50 1.97 7.46
CA SER A 57 -6.01 1.14 6.34
C SER A 57 -6.89 1.29 5.10
N ARG A 58 -8.21 1.41 5.26
CA ARG A 58 -9.12 1.71 4.14
C ARG A 58 -8.85 3.06 3.49
N PHE A 59 -8.45 4.07 4.27
CA PHE A 59 -8.01 5.36 3.72
C PHE A 59 -6.82 5.16 2.76
N PHE A 60 -5.73 4.52 3.20
CA PHE A 60 -4.58 4.28 2.34
C PHE A 60 -4.91 3.41 1.12
N LYS A 61 -5.72 2.36 1.30
CA LYS A 61 -6.16 1.49 0.20
C LYS A 61 -6.99 2.23 -0.85
N SER A 62 -7.82 3.18 -0.43
CA SER A 62 -8.62 3.99 -1.36
C SER A 62 -7.78 4.94 -2.21
N LYS A 63 -6.63 5.38 -1.69
CA LYS A 63 -5.70 6.27 -2.38
C LYS A 63 -4.74 5.50 -3.26
N CYS A 64 -4.26 4.35 -2.79
CA CYS A 64 -3.36 3.48 -3.52
C CYS A 64 -3.86 2.03 -3.48
N PRO A 65 -4.78 1.64 -4.39
CA PRO A 65 -5.38 0.30 -4.41
C PRO A 65 -4.36 -0.83 -4.60
N ASP A 66 -3.26 -0.54 -5.30
CA ASP A 66 -2.21 -1.51 -5.59
C ASP A 66 -1.18 -1.63 -4.46
N ALA A 67 -1.22 -0.74 -3.46
CA ALA A 67 -0.27 -0.76 -2.35
C ALA A 67 -0.87 -1.51 -1.16
N TYR A 68 0.00 -2.16 -0.38
CA TYR A 68 -0.37 -2.67 0.93
C TYR A 68 -0.68 -1.51 1.87
N SER A 69 -1.90 -1.47 2.39
CA SER A 69 -2.38 -0.45 3.33
C SER A 69 -2.20 -0.84 4.80
N TYR A 70 -2.04 -2.13 5.09
CA TYR A 70 -1.73 -2.66 6.42
C TYR A 70 -1.13 -4.07 6.33
N ALA A 71 -0.68 -4.63 7.46
CA ALA A 71 0.11 -5.85 7.48
C ALA A 71 -0.61 -7.13 6.97
N LYS A 72 -1.95 -7.13 6.98
CA LYS A 72 -2.77 -8.23 6.45
C LYS A 72 -3.66 -7.80 5.29
N ASP A 73 -3.30 -6.70 4.63
CA ASP A 73 -3.94 -6.32 3.39
C ASP A 73 -3.84 -7.48 2.39
N ASP A 74 -4.94 -7.74 1.71
CA ASP A 74 -5.15 -8.99 0.99
C ASP A 74 -4.12 -9.19 -0.14
N GLN A 75 -4.01 -10.44 -0.60
CA GLN A 75 -3.12 -10.86 -1.68
C GLN A 75 -3.39 -10.16 -3.02
N THR A 76 -4.40 -9.30 -3.13
CA THR A 76 -4.54 -8.39 -4.29
C THR A 76 -3.36 -7.43 -4.40
N SER A 77 -2.61 -7.25 -3.32
CA SER A 77 -1.36 -6.47 -3.28
C SER A 77 -0.10 -7.35 -3.45
N THR A 78 -0.25 -8.68 -3.54
CA THR A 78 0.87 -9.61 -3.79
C THR A 78 1.03 -9.84 -5.29
N PHE A 79 1.86 -9.00 -5.91
CA PHE A 79 2.15 -9.08 -7.34
C PHE A 79 3.33 -10.01 -7.57
N THR A 80 3.11 -11.03 -8.38
CA THR A 80 4.16 -11.97 -8.79
C THR A 80 4.35 -11.85 -10.29
N CYS A 81 5.62 -11.78 -10.70
CA CYS A 81 6.00 -11.74 -12.11
C CYS A 81 6.91 -12.93 -12.45
N PRO A 82 6.89 -13.42 -13.70
CA PRO A 82 7.72 -14.55 -14.11
C PRO A 82 9.21 -14.32 -13.83
N ALA A 83 9.93 -15.41 -13.56
CA ALA A 83 11.39 -15.35 -13.41
C ALA A 83 12.04 -14.77 -14.70
N GLY A 84 13.01 -13.88 -14.52
CA GLY A 84 13.65 -13.15 -15.63
C GLY A 84 13.00 -11.82 -15.99
N THR A 85 11.95 -11.39 -15.26
CA THR A 85 11.37 -10.04 -15.41
C THR A 85 12.34 -8.97 -14.92
N ASN A 86 12.53 -7.92 -15.72
CA ASN A 86 13.22 -6.69 -15.28
C ASN A 86 12.20 -5.71 -14.68
N TYR A 87 12.63 -4.91 -13.70
CA TYR A 87 11.76 -3.97 -12.99
C TYR A 87 12.26 -2.54 -13.14
N GLN A 88 11.31 -1.60 -13.18
CA GLN A 88 11.57 -0.16 -13.12
C GLN A 88 10.88 0.41 -11.89
N ILE A 89 11.59 1.23 -11.12
CA ILE A 89 11.05 1.97 -9.98
C ILE A 89 11.08 3.45 -10.33
N VAL A 90 9.92 4.08 -10.31
CA VAL A 90 9.76 5.52 -10.58
C VAL A 90 9.28 6.19 -9.30
N LEU A 91 10.01 7.22 -8.86
CA LEU A 91 9.59 8.07 -7.75
C LEU A 91 8.80 9.26 -8.32
N CYS A 92 7.64 9.54 -7.73
CA CYS A 92 6.68 10.52 -8.24
C CYS A 92 6.22 10.25 -9.68
N PRO A 93 5.71 9.04 -9.99
CA PRO A 93 5.17 8.76 -11.32
C PRO A 93 3.97 9.68 -11.58
N SER A 94 3.86 10.21 -12.80
CA SER A 94 2.64 10.90 -13.23
C SER A 94 1.59 9.86 -13.64
N ASN A 95 0.30 10.17 -13.47
CA ASN A 95 -0.78 9.25 -13.86
C ASN A 95 -0.71 8.78 -15.33
N ALA A 96 -0.07 9.56 -16.20
CA ALA A 96 0.18 9.19 -17.59
C ALA A 96 1.13 7.97 -17.71
N LEU A 97 2.22 7.93 -16.94
CA LEU A 97 3.22 6.84 -16.99
C LEU A 97 2.71 5.50 -16.47
N ILE A 98 1.64 5.51 -15.68
CA ILE A 98 1.03 4.32 -15.07
C ILE A 98 0.09 3.62 -16.06
N SER A 99 -0.40 4.36 -17.07
CA SER A 99 -1.32 3.84 -18.10
C SER A 99 -0.58 3.05 -19.19
N ASP A 100 0.73 3.23 -19.29
CA ASP A 100 1.61 2.64 -20.30
C ASP A 100 2.42 1.42 -19.77
N ALA A 101 2.16 1.00 -18.52
CA ALA A 101 2.90 -0.06 -17.82
C ALA A 101 2.07 -1.34 -17.58
#